data_AF-A0A352J5D0-F1
#
_entry.id   AF-A0A352J5D0-F1
#
_cell.length_a   1.000
_cell.length_b   1.000
_cell.length_c   1.000
_cell.angle_alpha   90.00
_cell.angle_beta   90.00
_cell.angle_gamma   90.00
#
_symmetry.space_group_name_H-M   'P 1'
#
loop_
_entity.id
_entity.type
_entity.pdbx_description
1 polymer ?
#
loop_
_entity_poly.entity_id
_entity_poly.type
_entity_poly.pdbx_seq_one_letter_code
_entity_poly.pdbx_strand_id
1 'polypeptide(L)' 'MSTGFYSHDAKFLVAVDCIIFGFKNQELNILLTRRPLEPNKGEWSL' A
#
# COMPACT_ATOMS: atom_id res chain seq x y z
N MET A 1 -11.76 -30.84 -18.40
CA MET A 1 -12.95 -30.21 -17.79
C MET A 1 -12.50 -28.92 -17.14
N SER A 2 -13.05 -27.77 -17.53
CA SER A 2 -12.73 -26.50 -16.87
C SER A 2 -13.52 -26.46 -15.55
N THR A 3 -12.82 -26.35 -14.43
CA THR A 3 -13.42 -26.31 -13.10
C THR A 3 -13.74 -24.86 -12.75
N GLY A 4 -15.01 -24.47 -12.86
CA GLY A 4 -15.50 -23.12 -12.59
C GLY A 4 -15.66 -22.77 -11.11
N PHE A 5 -14.69 -23.12 -10.27
CA PHE A 5 -14.76 -22.80 -8.84
C PHE A 5 -14.64 -21.28 -8.63
N TYR A 6 -15.46 -20.73 -7.72
CA TYR A 6 -15.45 -19.32 -7.28
C TYR A 6 -15.73 -18.26 -8.37
N SER A 7 -16.32 -18.65 -9.49
CA SER A 7 -16.58 -17.73 -10.62
C SER A 7 -17.63 -16.66 -10.32
N HIS A 8 -18.48 -16.86 -9.31
CA HIS A 8 -19.53 -15.93 -8.89
C HIS A 8 -19.15 -15.13 -7.64
N ASP A 9 -17.97 -15.37 -7.08
CA ASP A 9 -17.53 -14.68 -5.89
C ASP A 9 -16.99 -13.29 -6.23
N ALA A 10 -17.17 -12.36 -5.30
CA ALA A 10 -16.66 -11.00 -5.45
C ALA A 10 -15.13 -11.00 -5.47
N LYS A 11 -14.57 -10.21 -6.38
CA LYS A 11 -13.13 -9.94 -6.44
C LYS A 11 -12.82 -8.63 -5.73
N PHE A 12 -11.74 -8.62 -4.96
CA PHE A 12 -11.28 -7.46 -4.22
C PHE A 12 -9.90 -7.05 -4.69
N LEU A 13 -9.63 -5.75 -4.66
CA LEU A 13 -8.28 -5.23 -4.83
C LEU A 13 -7.54 -5.36 -3.51
N VAL A 14 -6.31 -5.87 -3.56
CA VAL A 14 -5.44 -6.01 -2.38
C VAL A 14 -4.34 -4.96 -2.49
N ALA A 15 -4.43 -3.92 -1.66
CA ALA A 15 -3.42 -2.89 -1.54
C ALA A 15 -2.30 -3.34 -0.58
N VAL A 16 -1.12 -2.72 -0.73
CA VAL A 16 0.04 -2.95 0.14
C VAL A 16 0.56 -1.58 0.57
N ASP A 17 0.81 -1.44 1.86
CA ASP A 17 1.50 -0.29 2.45
C ASP A 17 2.81 -0.75 3.09
N CYS A 18 3.89 0.02 2.87
CA CYS A 18 5.23 -0.32 3.34
C CYS A 18 5.65 0.63 4.45
N ILE A 19 6.10 0.09 5.59
CA ILE A 19 6.65 0.91 6.67
C ILE A 19 8.16 0.69 6.70
N ILE A 20 8.91 1.72 6.28
CA ILE A 20 10.38 1.66 6.22
C ILE A 20 10.93 2.53 7.35
N PHE A 21 11.50 1.86 8.35
CA PHE A 21 12.20 2.52 9.45
C PHE A 21 13.67 2.77 9.10
N GLY A 22 14.18 3.93 9.49
CA GLY A 22 15.61 4.26 9.44
C GLY A 22 16.08 4.79 10.78
N PHE A 23 17.25 4.39 11.25
CA PHE A 23 17.82 4.91 12.48
C PHE A 23 19.05 5.77 12.18
N LYS A 24 19.04 7.03 12.63
CA LYS A 24 20.13 7.98 12.40
C LYS A 24 20.19 8.96 13.56
N ASN A 25 21.39 9.34 14.00
CA ASN A 25 21.60 10.32 15.08
C ASN A 25 20.86 10.01 16.39
N GLN A 26 20.75 8.73 16.76
CA GLN A 26 19.97 8.27 17.93
C GLN A 26 18.46 8.50 17.83
N GLU A 27 17.94 8.78 16.63
CA GLU A 27 16.52 8.99 16.36
C GLU A 27 16.00 7.93 15.37
N LEU A 28 14.78 7.44 15.65
CA LEU A 28 14.03 6.58 14.75
C LEU A 28 13.23 7.43 13.77
N ASN A 29 13.42 7.19 12.48
CA ASN A 29 12.80 7.90 11.37
C ASN A 29 11.94 6.94 10.55
N ILE A 30 10.96 7.48 9.84
CA ILE A 30 10.12 6.76 8.88
C ILE A 30 10.26 7.41 7.50
N LEU A 31 10.40 6.59 6.46
CA LEU A 31 10.38 7.09 5.09
C LEU A 31 8.93 7.29 4.64
N LEU A 32 8.60 8.51 4.24
CA LEU A 32 7.30 8.88 3.68
C LEU A 32 7.47 9.47 2.28
N THR A 33 6.45 9.30 1.44
CA THR A 33 6.40 9.86 0.10
C THR A 33 5.16 10.73 -0.10
N ARG A 34 5.17 11.58 -1.14
CA ARG A 34 3.99 12.34 -1.57
C ARG A 34 3.19 11.49 -2.53
N ARG A 35 1.90 11.28 -2.22
CA ARG A 35 1.03 10.43 -3.02
C ARG A 35 0.87 11.00 -4.45
N PRO A 36 1.13 10.22 -5.51
CA PRO A 36 1.14 10.74 -6.88
C PRO A 36 -0.24 10.72 -7.56
N LEU A 37 -1.24 10.08 -6.95
CA LEU A 37 -2.53 9.76 -7.56
C LEU A 37 -3.72 10.10 -6.66
N GLU A 38 -4.87 10.38 -7.27
CA GLU A 38 -6.13 10.62 -6.54
C GLU A 38 -6.76 9.30 -6.03
N PRO A 39 -7.53 9.34 -4.93
CA PRO A 39 -7.77 10.51 -4.07
C PRO A 39 -6.53 10.90 -3.26
N ASN A 40 -6.53 12.09 -2.66
CA ASN A 40 -5.49 12.59 -1.73
C ASN A 40 -4.11 12.78 -2.37
N LYS A 41 -4.07 13.14 -3.66
CA LYS A 41 -2.80 13.44 -4.33
C LYS A 41 -2.07 14.57 -3.62
N GLY A 42 -0.77 14.41 -3.43
CA GLY A 42 0.09 15.39 -2.77
C GLY A 42 0.07 15.31 -1.24
N GLU A 43 -0.76 14.47 -0.62
CA GLU A 43 -0.65 14.19 0.82
C GLU A 43 0.51 13.24 1.12
N TRP A 44 0.88 13.13 2.40
CA TRP A 44 1.90 12.18 2.86
C TRP A 44 1.32 10.76 2.88
N SER A 45 2.10 9.80 2.36
CA SER A 45 1.76 8.39 2.28
C SER A 45 2.91 7.54 2.81
N LEU A 46 2.55 6.36 3.30
CA LEU A 46 3.44 5.21 3.43
C LEU A 46 3.86 4.72 2.03
#